data_AF-A0AAE0XZ64-F1
#
_entry.id   AF-A0AAE0XZ64-F1
#
_cell.length_a   1.000
_cell.length_b   1.000
_cell.length_c   1.000
_cell.angle_alpha   90.00
_cell.angle_beta   90.00
_cell.angle_gamma   90.00
#
_symmetry.space_group_name_H-M   'P 1'
#
loop_
_entity.id
_entity.type
_entity.pdbx_description
1 polymer ?
#
loop_
_entity_poly.entity_id
_entity_poly.type
_entity_poly.pdbx_seq_one_letter_code
_entity_poly.pdbx_strand_id
1 'polypeptide(L)'
;MAEAGYSSETFTQPEMETIDDVTVAAEMGEAFDDVEMAATGINMLLNDGFEEAFALFHKYKDESALMHSGFSLVFFMQALMSFEEEKLGEALKILQETEKKCSTNDGFVKFFKKRFAKKKK
;
A
#
# COMPACT_ATOMS: atom_id res chain seq x y z
N MET A 1 47.45 -30.95 -15.65
CA MET A 1 46.37 -29.98 -15.90
C MET A 1 45.12 -30.55 -15.27
N ALA A 2 44.59 -29.85 -14.27
CA ALA A 2 43.45 -30.28 -13.48
C ALA A 2 42.18 -29.68 -14.10
N GLU A 3 41.21 -30.52 -14.46
CA GLU A 3 39.85 -30.10 -14.83
C GLU A 3 38.97 -30.39 -13.61
N ALA A 4 38.63 -29.34 -12.87
CA ALA A 4 37.69 -29.41 -11.76
C ALA A 4 36.26 -29.40 -12.33
N GLY A 5 35.44 -30.36 -11.90
CA GLY A 5 34.07 -30.54 -12.33
C GLY A 5 33.17 -29.35 -11.96
N TYR A 6 32.28 -29.00 -12.88
CA TYR A 6 31.16 -28.11 -12.63
C TYR A 6 29.90 -28.96 -12.48
N SER A 7 29.45 -29.11 -11.24
CA SER A 7 28.20 -29.80 -10.90
C SER A 7 27.02 -28.89 -11.22
N SER A 8 26.16 -29.32 -12.14
CA SER A 8 24.90 -28.65 -12.45
C SER A 8 23.87 -28.95 -11.36
N GLU A 9 23.83 -28.14 -10.31
CA GLU A 9 22.71 -28.17 -9.36
C GLU A 9 21.60 -27.25 -9.88
N THR A 10 20.48 -27.87 -10.25
CA THR A 10 19.24 -27.19 -10.61
C THR A 10 18.68 -26.46 -9.39
N PHE A 11 18.71 -25.13 -9.41
CA PHE A 11 18.06 -24.28 -8.42
C PHE A 11 16.55 -24.32 -8.64
N THR A 12 15.85 -25.15 -7.87
CA THR A 12 14.39 -25.17 -7.81
C THR A 12 13.92 -23.88 -7.12
N GLN A 13 13.21 -23.04 -7.86
CA GLN A 13 12.52 -21.86 -7.31
C GLN A 13 11.43 -22.33 -6.33
N PRO A 14 11.31 -21.74 -5.12
CA PRO A 14 10.15 -21.99 -4.27
C PRO A 14 8.91 -21.36 -4.93
N GLU A 15 7.84 -22.15 -5.07
CA GLU A 15 6.53 -21.66 -5.50
C GLU A 15 6.06 -20.52 -4.58
N MET A 16 5.63 -19.43 -5.20
CA MET A 16 4.96 -18.32 -4.53
C MET A 16 3.54 -18.80 -4.17
N GLU A 17 3.29 -19.11 -2.90
CA GLU A 17 1.94 -19.42 -2.42
C GLU A 17 1.02 -18.21 -2.68
N THR A 18 -0.11 -18.47 -3.34
CA THR A 18 -1.13 -17.47 -3.61
C THR A 18 -1.80 -17.06 -2.31
N ILE A 19 -1.76 -15.77 -2.00
CA ILE A 19 -2.48 -15.19 -0.87
C ILE A 19 -3.92 -14.97 -1.33
N ASP A 20 -4.69 -16.06 -1.38
CA ASP A 20 -6.12 -16.04 -1.68
C ASP A 20 -6.92 -15.95 -0.37
N ASP A 21 -7.01 -14.77 0.25
CA ASP A 21 -8.21 -14.35 1.02
C ASP A 21 -8.14 -12.86 1.38
N VAL A 22 -8.51 -11.98 0.44
CA VAL A 22 -9.03 -10.65 0.77
C VAL A 22 -10.35 -10.50 0.04
N THR A 23 -11.43 -10.86 0.73
CA THR A 23 -12.79 -10.67 0.27
C THR A 23 -13.15 -9.18 0.34
N VAL A 24 -12.88 -8.44 -0.74
CA VAL A 24 -13.36 -7.06 -0.91
C VAL A 24 -14.80 -7.10 -1.38
N ALA A 25 -15.70 -6.66 -0.50
CA ALA A 25 -17.08 -6.40 -0.83
C ALA A 25 -17.15 -5.22 -1.82
N ALA A 26 -17.28 -5.53 -3.11
CA ALA A 26 -17.45 -4.53 -4.17
C ALA A 26 -18.93 -4.10 -4.26
N GLU A 27 -19.20 -2.81 -4.09
CA GLU A 27 -20.47 -2.19 -4.47
C GLU A 27 -20.33 -1.61 -5.90
N MET A 28 -21.35 -1.85 -6.73
CA MET A 28 -21.31 -1.72 -8.19
C MET A 28 -21.62 -0.28 -8.68
N GLY A 29 -20.63 0.38 -9.25
CA GLY A 29 -20.73 1.56 -10.10
C GLY A 29 -19.32 1.90 -10.56
N GLU A 30 -19.01 1.78 -11.88
CA GLU A 30 -17.64 1.76 -12.47
C GLU A 30 -16.54 1.81 -11.42
N ALA A 31 -16.31 0.65 -10.79
CA ALA A 31 -15.68 0.59 -9.48
C ALA A 31 -14.28 1.16 -9.56
N PHE A 32 -14.03 2.20 -8.78
CA PHE A 32 -12.69 2.69 -8.50
C PHE A 32 -11.87 1.53 -7.94
N ASP A 33 -11.05 0.91 -8.79
CA ASP A 33 -10.17 -0.19 -8.39
C ASP A 33 -8.90 0.42 -7.78
N ASP A 34 -8.99 0.67 -6.48
CA ASP A 34 -7.88 1.24 -5.73
C ASP A 34 -6.67 0.29 -5.65
N VAL A 35 -6.88 -1.02 -5.81
CA VAL A 35 -5.82 -2.03 -5.84
C VAL A 35 -5.04 -1.93 -7.14
N GLU A 36 -5.70 -1.92 -8.29
CA GLU A 36 -5.04 -1.80 -9.60
C GLU A 36 -4.30 -0.45 -9.74
N MET A 37 -4.92 0.64 -9.27
CA MET A 37 -4.28 1.96 -9.30
C MET A 37 -3.08 2.05 -8.36
N ALA A 38 -3.18 1.50 -7.15
CA ALA A 38 -2.05 1.45 -6.23
C ALA A 38 -0.91 0.61 -6.81
N ALA A 39 -1.19 -0.57 -7.37
CA ALA A 39 -0.20 -1.40 -8.03
C ALA A 39 0.50 -0.67 -9.18
N THR A 40 -0.27 0.06 -10.00
CA THR A 40 0.26 0.91 -11.08
C THR A 40 1.19 1.99 -10.55
N GLY A 41 0.78 2.71 -9.51
CA GLY A 41 1.60 3.75 -8.88
C GLY A 41 2.89 3.22 -8.26
N ILE A 42 2.86 2.05 -7.62
CA ILE A 42 4.07 1.39 -7.10
C ILE A 42 4.98 0.94 -8.25
N ASN A 43 4.43 0.39 -9.33
CA ASN A 43 5.24 0.02 -10.48
C ASN A 43 5.93 1.24 -11.12
N MET A 44 5.26 2.40 -11.19
CA MET A 44 5.91 3.65 -11.62
C MET A 44 7.07 4.01 -10.69
N LEU A 45 6.85 3.99 -9.38
CA LEU A 45 7.88 4.31 -8.38
C LEU A 45 9.12 3.43 -8.49
N LEU A 46 8.93 2.12 -8.72
CA LEU A 46 10.02 1.14 -8.85
C LEU A 46 10.83 1.30 -10.14
N ASN A 47 10.27 1.95 -11.17
CA ASN A 47 10.90 2.19 -12.46
C ASN A 47 11.33 3.66 -12.61
N ASP A 48 11.77 4.30 -11.52
CA ASP A 48 12.23 5.70 -11.44
C ASP A 48 11.18 6.78 -11.79
N GLY A 49 9.90 6.39 -11.97
CA GLY A 49 8.78 7.29 -12.25
C GLY A 49 8.22 7.95 -11.00
N PHE A 50 9.05 8.68 -10.25
CA PHE A 50 8.66 9.33 -8.99
C PHE A 50 7.60 10.41 -9.18
N GLU A 51 7.72 11.24 -10.22
CA GLU A 51 6.78 12.35 -10.47
C GLU A 51 5.41 11.81 -10.89
N GLU A 52 5.37 10.78 -11.72
CA GLU A 52 4.15 10.11 -12.17
C GLU A 52 3.45 9.38 -11.02
N ALA A 53 4.21 8.63 -10.22
CA ALA A 53 3.69 7.98 -9.02
C ALA A 53 3.13 9.01 -8.05
N PHE A 54 3.86 10.12 -7.81
CA PHE A 54 3.41 11.19 -6.94
C PHE A 54 2.12 11.84 -7.44
N ALA A 55 2.05 12.19 -8.73
CA ALA A 55 0.87 12.80 -9.32
C ALA A 55 -0.36 11.87 -9.24
N LEU A 56 -0.16 10.57 -9.51
CA LEU A 56 -1.22 9.56 -9.41
C LEU A 56 -1.75 9.45 -7.98
N PHE A 57 -0.87 9.24 -7.00
CA PHE A 57 -1.30 9.08 -5.62
C PHE A 57 -1.84 10.39 -5.02
N HIS A 58 -1.27 11.54 -5.36
CA HIS A 58 -1.77 12.84 -4.91
C HIS A 58 -3.19 13.12 -5.44
N LYS A 59 -3.46 12.75 -6.70
CA LYS A 59 -4.79 12.92 -7.32
C LYS A 59 -5.87 12.12 -6.60
N TYR A 60 -5.55 10.91 -6.15
CA TYR A 60 -6.53 9.99 -5.57
C TYR A 60 -6.36 9.75 -4.06
N LYS A 61 -5.55 10.58 -3.37
CA LYS A 61 -5.19 10.40 -1.95
C LYS A 61 -6.37 10.41 -0.97
N ASP A 62 -7.54 10.89 -1.39
CA ASP A 62 -8.73 10.98 -0.55
C ASP A 62 -9.83 9.98 -0.95
N GLU A 63 -9.61 9.20 -2.01
CA GLU A 63 -10.57 8.21 -2.50
C GLU A 63 -10.58 6.92 -1.65
N SER A 64 -9.40 6.48 -1.17
CA SER A 64 -9.32 5.33 -0.27
C SER A 64 -8.12 5.41 0.68
N ALA A 65 -8.18 4.64 1.77
CA ALA A 65 -7.05 4.52 2.69
C ALA A 65 -5.82 3.90 2.01
N LEU A 66 -6.03 3.02 1.02
CA LEU A 66 -4.96 2.42 0.22
C LEU A 66 -4.24 3.47 -0.62
N MET A 67 -4.99 4.32 -1.33
CA MET A 67 -4.40 5.40 -2.13
C MET A 67 -3.70 6.44 -1.26
N HIS A 68 -4.27 6.77 -0.10
CA HIS A 68 -3.60 7.66 0.86
C HIS A 68 -2.29 7.06 1.39
N SER A 69 -2.26 5.74 1.61
CA SER A 69 -1.05 5.02 2.01
C SER A 69 0.03 5.10 0.92
N GLY A 70 -0.34 4.89 -0.34
CA GLY A 70 0.56 5.08 -1.48
C GLY A 70 1.12 6.49 -1.58
N PHE A 71 0.28 7.52 -1.39
CA PHE A 71 0.73 8.92 -1.33
C PHE A 71 1.77 9.14 -0.22
N SER A 72 1.50 8.63 0.99
CA SER A 72 2.40 8.77 2.12
C SER A 72 3.75 8.06 1.89
N LEU A 73 3.75 6.92 1.20
CA LEU A 73 4.96 6.20 0.84
C LEU A 73 5.84 7.00 -0.13
N VAL A 74 5.26 7.52 -1.23
CA VAL A 74 6.03 8.28 -2.22
C VAL A 74 6.61 9.56 -1.60
N PHE A 75 5.81 10.27 -0.81
CA PHE A 75 6.27 11.47 -0.10
C PHE A 75 7.41 11.14 0.88
N PHE A 76 7.29 10.04 1.64
CA PHE A 76 8.33 9.59 2.55
C PHE A 76 9.63 9.21 1.83
N MET A 77 9.55 8.47 0.72
CA MET A 77 10.72 8.13 -0.08
C MET A 77 11.40 9.38 -0.65
N GLN A 78 10.62 10.35 -1.13
CA GLN A 78 11.16 11.62 -1.63
C GLN A 78 11.87 12.41 -0.51
N ALA A 79 11.24 12.49 0.67
CA ALA A 79 11.84 13.13 1.84
C ALA A 79 13.16 12.45 2.24
N LEU A 80 13.17 11.11 2.32
CA LEU A 80 14.35 10.32 2.66
C LEU A 80 15.51 10.56 1.66
N MET A 81 15.22 10.53 0.36
CA MET A 81 16.23 10.73 -0.68
C MET A 81 16.74 12.17 -0.76
N SER A 82 15.92 13.14 -0.34
CA SER A 82 16.31 14.56 -0.35
C SER A 82 17.25 14.95 0.79
N PHE A 83 17.38 14.14 1.84
CA PHE A 83 18.13 14.45 3.07
C PHE A 83 17.72 15.78 3.75
N GLU A 84 16.53 16.30 3.44
CA GLU A 84 15.96 17.50 4.04
C GLU A 84 15.13 17.13 5.27
N GLU A 85 15.58 17.53 6.46
CA GLU A 85 14.94 17.20 7.73
C GLU A 85 13.50 17.76 7.83
N GLU A 86 13.26 18.92 7.23
CA GLU A 86 11.92 19.54 7.18
C GLU A 86 10.92 18.65 6.41
N LYS A 87 11.33 18.12 5.25
CA LYS A 87 10.51 17.20 4.45
C LYS A 87 10.26 15.87 5.18
N LEU A 88 11.23 15.40 5.95
CA LEU A 88 11.06 14.20 6.77
C LEU A 88 10.02 14.41 7.88
N GLY A 89 10.01 15.60 8.50
CA GLY A 89 8.98 16.00 9.46
C GLY A 89 7.58 16.09 8.85
N GLU A 90 7.45 16.56 7.61
CA GLU A 90 6.19 16.54 6.87
C GLU A 90 5.75 15.13 6.52
N ALA A 91 6.66 14.26 6.09
CA ALA A 91 6.38 12.87 5.80
C ALA A 91 5.82 12.12 7.02
N LEU A 92 6.39 12.40 8.21
CA LEU A 92 5.91 11.85 9.47
C LEU A 92 4.46 12.26 9.77
N LYS A 93 4.11 13.54 9.53
CA LYS A 93 2.73 14.02 9.73
C LYS A 93 1.76 13.32 8.78
N ILE A 94 2.13 13.16 7.51
CA ILE A 94 1.31 12.46 6.52
C ILE A 94 1.12 10.99 6.92
N LEU A 95 2.17 10.31 7.38
CA LEU A 95 2.07 8.93 7.88
C LEU A 95 1.10 8.80 9.08
N GLN A 96 1.10 9.78 10.00
CA GLN A 96 0.14 9.82 11.12
C GLN A 96 -1.30 10.05 10.66
N GLU A 97 -1.51 10.79 9.56
CA GLU A 97 -2.83 10.95 8.94
C GLU A 97 -3.27 9.64 8.26
N THR A 98 -2.36 8.95 7.58
CA THR A 98 -2.60 7.61 7.02
C THR A 98 -3.03 6.61 8.09
N GLU A 99 -2.35 6.56 9.24
CA GLU A 99 -2.70 5.68 10.36
C GLU A 99 -4.16 5.87 10.80
N LYS A 100 -4.61 7.13 10.91
CA LYS A 100 -5.99 7.46 11.28
C LYS A 100 -6.99 7.01 10.22
N LYS A 101 -6.69 7.21 8.93
CA LYS A 101 -7.54 6.79 7.81
C LYS A 101 -7.69 5.26 7.76
N CYS A 102 -6.61 4.51 7.98
CA CYS A 102 -6.65 3.04 8.05
C CYS A 102 -7.47 2.55 9.26
N SER A 103 -7.29 3.18 10.43
CA SER A 103 -8.01 2.82 11.67
C SER A 103 -9.52 3.04 11.60
N THR A 104 -9.97 3.99 10.78
CA THR A 104 -11.39 4.33 10.64
C THR A 104 -12.15 3.31 9.80
N ASN A 105 -11.46 2.64 8.85
CA ASN A 105 -12.08 1.72 7.91
C ASN A 105 -12.38 0.33 8.52
N ASP A 106 -11.62 -0.09 9.55
CA ASP A 106 -11.69 -1.47 10.03
C ASP A 106 -12.63 -1.71 11.24
N GLY A 107 -12.62 -0.84 12.26
CA GLY A 107 -13.06 -1.28 13.59
C GLY A 107 -14.21 -0.53 14.24
N PHE A 108 -14.17 0.80 14.28
CA PHE A 108 -14.95 1.56 15.26
C PHE A 108 -16.46 1.52 15.01
N VAL A 109 -16.91 1.74 13.77
CA VAL A 109 -18.35 1.75 13.47
C VAL A 109 -18.96 0.35 13.62
N LYS A 110 -18.26 -0.71 13.20
CA LYS A 110 -18.68 -2.12 13.40
C LYS A 110 -18.71 -2.49 14.88
N PHE A 111 -17.72 -2.08 15.67
CA PHE A 111 -17.65 -2.37 17.10
C PHE A 111 -18.77 -1.66 17.89
N PHE A 112 -19.04 -0.39 17.59
CA PHE A 112 -20.12 0.36 18.25
C PHE A 112 -21.48 -0.21 17.85
N LYS A 113 -21.73 -0.49 16.57
CA LYS A 113 -22.98 -1.10 16.08
C LYS A 113 -23.25 -2.47 16.72
N LYS A 114 -22.22 -3.31 16.87
CA LYS A 114 -22.30 -4.62 17.55
C LYS A 114 -22.60 -4.48 19.05
N ARG A 115 -22.10 -3.43 19.71
CA ARG A 115 -22.35 -3.17 21.15
C ARG A 115 -23.76 -2.65 21.41
N PHE A 116 -24.30 -1.81 20.54
CA PHE A 116 -25.68 -1.30 20.66
C PHE A 116 -26.73 -2.33 20.26
N ALA A 117 -26.45 -3.18 19.26
CA ALA A 117 -27.36 -4.26 18.85
C ALA A 117 -27.53 -5.34 19.94
N LYS A 118 -26.53 -5.55 20.80
CA LYS A 118 -26.57 -6.58 21.86
C LYS A 118 -27.37 -6.17 23.11
N LYS A 119 -27.78 -4.90 23.23
CA LYS A 119 -28.51 -4.38 24.40
C LYS A 119 -30.05 -4.43 24.24
N LYS A 120 -30.57 -4.84 23.08
CA LYS A 120 -32.00 -5.17 22.89
C LYS A 120 -32.21 -6.69 22.89
N LYS A 121 -32.02 -7.33 24.04
CA LYS A 121 -32.64 -8.63 24.34
C LYS A 121 -32.83 -8.77 25.83
#